data_AF-A0A7S0E161-F1
#
_entry.id   AF-A0A7S0E161-F1
#
_cell.length_a   1.000
_cell.length_b   1.000
_cell.length_c   1.000
_cell.angle_alpha   90.00
_cell.angle_beta   90.00
_cell.angle_gamma   90.00
#
_symmetry.space_group_name_H-M   'P 1'
#
loop_
_entity.id
_entity.type
_entity.pdbx_description
1 polymer ?
#
loop_
_entity_poly.entity_id
_entity_poly.type
_entity_poly.pdbx_seq_one_letter_code
_entity_poly.pdbx_strand_id
1 'polypeptide(L)'
;MGVRASREAPRQRVGLLELRDWVTEQVEERYNQGLVDVLAALVSAFRVLVRVENVCVEIGEILYVSVDEDGKQNRPSKDFQAAKPHLDAIVHTIEAYGKEFPSSLDQSSVSSMVKGLHEVLATVSKSGKSLSDLYLKSSGEKIGQLMDILQMFKSELGVAVKEAEAVCEEHKLVLKEMFRIKMRVLEGWDVALDEFQMLRETSKIRVDYEQTLQRYNHCKEETLESFEDSMYDESLLLKEHTSELTAKMDTMLAPFIRISHNIKGKGKIGGPSLTDDELALIRKYTIVLSEPDLYPRIEANGSSLEDFLEALFLMGIAGGVGMHESAAKQSGFSKKSQIILAQALDNFNADELRSCYTKWRELHLRREAIGKDERFVEKDMRVQRGSAMWLEAAKEMDRISKEWQRVAPIHIRCLENFGKYQMSVCCKCQEELGIAVELEMPEEVLVEYEQEVKDR
;
A
#
# COMPACT_ATOMS: atom_id res chain seq x y z
N MET A 1 -4.56 46.65 -13.47
CA MET A 1 -3.87 46.50 -12.17
C MET A 1 -3.41 45.06 -12.09
N GLY A 2 -2.12 44.81 -12.34
CA GLY A 2 -1.57 43.46 -12.42
C GLY A 2 -1.38 42.87 -11.02
N VAL A 3 -2.04 41.73 -10.78
CA VAL A 3 -1.78 40.86 -9.63
C VAL A 3 -0.34 40.40 -9.73
N ARG A 4 0.53 40.87 -8.84
CA ARG A 4 1.86 40.29 -8.66
C ARG A 4 1.64 38.87 -8.15
N ALA A 5 1.96 37.89 -9.00
CA ALA A 5 2.15 36.51 -8.55
C ALA A 5 3.14 36.53 -7.39
N SER A 6 2.67 36.16 -6.20
CA SER A 6 3.52 35.83 -5.07
C SER A 6 4.46 34.75 -5.56
N ARG A 7 5.76 35.02 -5.60
CA ARG A 7 6.76 33.96 -5.80
C ARG A 7 6.62 33.05 -4.60
N GLU A 8 5.98 31.90 -4.78
CA GLU A 8 5.95 30.85 -3.77
C GLU A 8 7.39 30.55 -3.36
N ALA A 9 7.66 30.59 -2.06
CA ALA A 9 8.93 30.13 -1.53
C ALA A 9 9.17 28.68 -2.01
N PRO A 10 10.40 28.30 -2.38
CA PRO A 10 10.69 26.92 -2.77
C PRO A 10 10.23 25.98 -1.65
N ARG A 11 9.28 25.09 -1.96
CA ARG A 11 8.75 24.10 -1.02
C ARG A 11 9.77 23.00 -0.86
N GLN A 12 10.14 22.69 0.38
CA GLN A 12 11.01 21.57 0.66
C GLN A 12 10.16 20.29 0.72
N ARG A 13 10.43 19.35 -0.17
CA ARG A 13 9.79 18.03 -0.15
C ARG A 13 10.50 17.15 0.86
N VAL A 14 9.74 16.52 1.75
CA VAL A 14 10.27 15.72 2.85
C VAL A 14 9.39 14.48 3.04
N GLY A 15 10.00 13.30 3.11
CA GLY A 15 9.25 12.08 3.46
C GLY A 15 8.71 12.12 4.89
N LEU A 16 7.65 11.38 5.20
CA LEU A 16 7.03 11.38 6.55
C LEU A 16 8.02 11.00 7.68
N LEU A 17 8.93 10.05 7.40
CA LEU A 17 9.98 9.65 8.35
C LEU A 17 11.09 10.71 8.44
N GLU A 18 11.41 11.34 7.32
CA GLU A 18 12.42 12.41 7.24
C GLU A 18 11.93 13.69 7.93
N LEU A 19 10.61 13.93 8.00
CA LEU A 19 10.02 15.09 8.68
C LEU A 19 10.46 15.13 10.15
N ARG A 20 10.38 14.00 10.85
CA ARG A 20 10.75 13.94 12.27
C ARG A 20 12.22 14.30 12.48
N ASP A 21 13.08 13.73 11.65
CA ASP A 21 14.52 13.91 11.75
C ASP A 21 14.90 15.33 11.36
N TRP A 22 14.31 15.86 10.29
CA TRP A 22 14.47 17.24 9.85
C TRP A 22 14.00 18.26 10.89
N VAL A 23 12.80 18.10 11.47
CA VAL A 23 12.32 18.99 12.55
C VAL A 23 13.24 18.91 13.76
N THR A 24 13.80 17.73 14.05
CA THR A 24 14.77 17.56 15.14
C THR A 24 16.08 18.29 14.85
N GLU A 25 16.60 18.17 13.64
CA GLU A 25 17.82 18.85 13.19
C GLU A 25 17.66 20.38 13.24
N GLN A 26 16.54 20.91 12.76
CA GLN A 26 16.25 22.35 12.84
C GLN A 26 16.20 22.87 14.29
N VAL A 27 15.69 22.06 15.21
CA VAL A 27 15.67 22.37 16.64
C VAL A 27 17.07 22.29 17.25
N GLU A 28 17.86 21.30 16.87
CA GLU A 28 19.25 21.13 17.31
C GLU A 28 20.16 22.25 16.79
N GLU A 29 19.96 22.73 15.56
CA GLU A 29 20.71 23.84 14.99
C GLU A 29 20.48 25.14 15.79
N ARG A 30 19.21 25.45 16.09
CA ARG A 30 18.87 26.60 16.94
C ARG A 30 19.37 26.44 18.38
N TYR A 31 19.40 25.22 18.90
CA TYR A 31 20.01 24.92 20.20
C TYR A 31 21.51 25.20 20.19
N ASN A 32 22.24 24.69 19.19
CA ASN A 32 23.68 24.89 19.05
C ASN A 32 24.03 26.37 18.89
N GLN A 33 23.23 27.14 18.15
CA GLN A 33 23.42 28.59 18.04
C GLN A 33 23.34 29.29 19.40
N GLY A 34 22.35 28.96 20.23
CA GLY A 34 22.24 29.54 21.57
C GLY A 34 23.40 29.15 22.50
N LEU A 35 23.97 27.95 22.35
CA LEU A 35 25.19 27.56 23.07
C LEU A 35 26.41 28.40 22.68
N VAL A 36 26.52 28.78 21.40
CA VAL A 36 27.59 29.67 20.92
C VAL A 36 27.47 31.06 21.58
N ASP A 37 26.26 31.58 21.72
CA ASP A 37 26.03 32.89 22.37
C ASP A 37 26.38 32.84 23.86
N VAL A 38 26.00 31.76 24.56
CA VAL A 38 26.39 31.51 25.96
C VAL A 38 27.91 31.46 26.11
N LEU A 39 28.59 30.72 25.23
CA LEU A 39 30.06 30.65 25.21
C LEU A 39 30.70 32.01 24.99
N ALA A 40 30.18 32.80 24.05
CA ALA A 40 30.71 34.13 23.78
C ALA A 40 30.61 35.05 25.01
N ALA A 41 29.49 34.98 25.74
CA ALA A 41 29.30 35.74 26.99
C ALA A 41 30.26 35.27 28.11
N LEU A 42 30.45 33.97 28.27
CA LEU A 42 31.38 33.40 29.25
C LEU A 42 32.85 33.76 28.93
N VAL A 43 33.25 33.73 27.65
CA VAL A 43 34.59 34.14 27.22
C VAL A 43 34.81 35.64 27.48
N SER A 44 33.78 36.47 27.30
CA SER A 44 33.83 37.90 27.64
C SER A 44 34.13 38.09 29.13
N ALA A 45 33.41 37.38 30.01
CA ALA A 45 33.65 37.42 31.45
C ALA A 45 35.07 36.92 31.82
N PHE A 46 35.52 35.84 31.20
CA PHE A 46 36.86 35.28 31.44
C PHE A 46 37.99 36.27 31.06
N ARG A 47 37.83 37.04 29.98
CA ARG A 47 38.80 38.08 29.59
C ARG A 47 38.93 39.16 30.67
N VAL A 48 37.83 39.52 31.33
CA VAL A 48 37.87 40.47 32.45
C VAL A 48 38.55 39.86 33.66
N LEU A 49 38.31 38.57 33.96
CA LEU A 49 38.98 37.86 35.05
C LEU A 49 40.50 37.86 34.91
N VAL A 50 41.03 37.56 33.71
CA VAL A 50 42.47 37.60 33.44
C VAL A 50 43.06 38.99 33.69
N ARG A 51 42.32 40.06 33.36
CA ARG A 51 42.75 41.44 33.64
C ARG A 51 42.74 41.76 35.13
N VAL A 52 41.73 41.30 35.86
CA VAL A 52 41.65 41.42 37.32
C VAL A 52 42.85 40.72 37.98
N GLU A 53 43.14 39.49 37.56
CA GLU A 53 44.27 38.71 38.04
C GLU A 53 45.61 39.43 37.82
N ASN A 54 45.87 39.91 36.60
CA ASN A 54 47.10 40.65 36.26
C ASN A 54 47.29 41.90 37.12
N VAL A 55 46.22 42.66 37.36
CA VAL A 55 46.27 43.84 38.23
C VAL A 55 46.56 43.45 39.68
N CYS A 56 45.95 42.39 40.18
CA CYS A 56 46.22 41.88 41.53
C CYS A 56 47.68 41.42 41.69
N VAL A 57 48.24 40.75 40.68
CA VAL A 57 49.65 40.36 40.67
C VAL A 57 50.57 41.59 40.67
N GLU A 58 50.30 42.59 39.81
CA GLU A 58 51.11 43.81 39.74
C GLU A 58 51.06 44.61 41.06
N ILE A 59 49.89 44.71 41.70
CA ILE A 59 49.76 45.31 43.03
C ILE A 59 50.64 44.54 44.04
N GLY A 60 50.62 43.21 44.01
CA GLY A 60 51.44 42.36 44.86
C GLY A 60 52.94 42.57 44.66
N GLU A 61 53.39 42.67 43.41
CA GLU A 61 54.80 42.90 43.05
C GLU A 61 55.31 44.27 43.53
N ILE A 62 54.53 45.33 43.32
CA ILE A 62 54.90 46.69 43.76
C ILE A 62 55.00 46.73 45.29
N LEU A 63 54.05 46.11 45.98
CA LEU A 63 54.01 46.03 47.44
C LEU A 63 55.17 45.20 48.02
N TYR A 64 55.64 44.19 47.28
CA TYR A 64 56.72 43.32 47.69
C TYR A 64 58.08 44.02 47.69
N VAL A 65 58.30 44.97 46.78
CA VAL A 65 59.57 45.71 46.67
C VAL A 65 59.64 46.83 47.71
N SER A 66 60.28 46.58 48.85
CA SER A 66 60.85 47.65 49.70
C SER A 66 62.35 47.80 49.42
N VAL A 67 62.79 48.99 49.03
CA VAL A 67 64.22 49.31 48.93
C VAL A 67 64.63 49.94 50.27
N ASP A 68 65.47 49.25 51.05
CA ASP A 68 66.16 49.88 52.19
C ASP A 68 67.22 50.86 51.66
N GLU A 69 67.57 51.87 52.47
CA GLU A 69 68.51 52.97 52.14
C GLU A 69 69.91 52.51 51.66
N ASP A 70 70.26 51.23 51.85
CA ASP A 70 71.52 50.59 51.42
C ASP A 70 71.43 49.75 50.12
N GLY A 71 70.29 49.78 49.41
CA GLY A 71 70.16 49.13 48.09
C GLY A 71 70.09 47.59 48.09
N LYS A 72 69.84 46.95 49.25
CA LYS A 72 69.57 45.50 49.32
C LYS A 72 68.05 45.24 49.41
N GLN A 73 67.50 44.54 48.41
CA GLN A 73 66.16 43.94 48.50
C GLN A 73 66.19 42.74 49.45
N ASN A 74 65.17 42.58 50.30
CA ASN A 74 64.53 41.30 50.70
C ASN A 74 63.78 41.34 52.05
N ARG A 75 62.79 42.23 52.22
CA ARG A 75 61.68 41.98 53.17
C ARG A 75 60.35 42.48 52.58
N PRO A 76 59.26 41.72 52.67
CA PRO A 76 57.95 42.21 52.27
C PRO A 76 57.54 43.39 53.15
N SER A 77 57.01 44.45 52.53
CA SER A 77 56.51 45.62 53.25
C SER A 77 55.37 45.24 54.23
N LYS A 78 55.14 46.05 55.27
CA LYS A 78 53.98 45.86 56.17
C LYS A 78 52.66 45.92 55.40
N ASP A 79 52.62 46.75 54.36
CA ASP A 79 51.47 46.91 53.47
C ASP A 79 51.24 45.64 52.65
N PHE A 80 52.31 44.98 52.17
CA PHE A 80 52.22 43.68 51.51
C PHE A 80 51.66 42.60 52.44
N GLN A 81 52.11 42.55 53.70
CA GLN A 81 51.62 41.55 54.66
C GLN A 81 50.13 41.72 54.96
N ALA A 82 49.61 42.95 54.95
CA ALA A 82 48.18 43.22 55.12
C ALA A 82 47.35 42.97 53.86
N ALA A 83 47.90 43.26 52.67
CA ALA A 83 47.22 43.10 51.38
C ALA A 83 47.23 41.65 50.85
N LYS A 84 48.29 40.89 51.15
CA LYS A 84 48.52 39.54 50.60
C LYS A 84 47.32 38.58 50.74
N PRO A 85 46.66 38.43 51.91
CA PRO A 85 45.53 37.52 52.04
C PRO A 85 44.36 37.87 51.11
N HIS A 86 44.20 39.16 50.78
CA HIS A 86 43.13 39.64 49.89
C HIS A 86 43.47 39.44 48.41
N LEU A 87 44.74 39.64 48.03
CA LEU A 87 45.24 39.38 46.68
C LEU A 87 45.23 37.87 46.38
N ASP A 88 45.76 37.06 47.29
CA ASP A 88 45.77 35.60 47.18
C ASP A 88 44.34 35.05 47.08
N ALA A 89 43.39 35.60 47.83
CA ALA A 89 41.97 35.20 47.74
C ALA A 89 41.36 35.47 46.37
N ILE A 90 41.66 36.63 45.75
CA ILE A 90 41.16 36.94 44.39
C ILE A 90 41.79 36.00 43.37
N VAL A 91 43.13 35.90 43.36
CA VAL A 91 43.88 35.11 42.38
C VAL A 91 43.49 33.63 42.48
N HIS A 92 43.49 33.04 43.67
CA HIS A 92 43.12 31.64 43.83
C HIS A 92 41.67 31.34 43.45
N THR A 93 40.74 32.28 43.65
CA THR A 93 39.34 32.08 43.23
C THR A 93 39.21 32.11 41.70
N ILE A 94 39.97 32.98 41.03
CA ILE A 94 40.05 33.04 39.56
C ILE A 94 40.70 31.77 39.00
N GLU A 95 41.82 31.32 39.58
CA GLU A 95 42.50 30.09 39.20
C GLU A 95 41.62 28.85 39.40
N ALA A 96 40.88 28.78 40.52
CA ALA A 96 39.94 27.70 40.80
C ALA A 96 38.82 27.67 39.75
N TYR A 97 38.23 28.83 39.45
CA TYR A 97 37.22 28.96 38.41
C TYR A 97 37.74 28.52 37.03
N GLY A 98 38.98 28.90 36.67
CA GLY A 98 39.61 28.49 35.41
C GLY A 98 39.89 26.99 35.32
N LYS A 99 40.18 26.32 36.44
CA LYS A 99 40.39 24.86 36.49
C LYS A 99 39.08 24.06 36.40
N GLU A 100 37.96 24.67 36.81
CA GLU A 100 36.63 24.06 36.78
C GLU A 100 35.89 24.30 35.45
N PHE A 101 36.58 24.79 34.41
CA PHE A 101 35.95 24.99 33.11
C PHE A 101 35.50 23.64 32.53
N PRO A 102 34.20 23.46 32.24
CA PRO A 102 33.65 22.17 31.89
C PRO A 102 34.11 21.72 30.51
N SER A 103 34.35 20.41 30.36
CA SER A 103 34.67 19.77 29.08
C SER A 103 33.43 19.60 28.17
N SER A 104 32.23 19.80 28.70
CA SER A 104 30.95 19.74 28.00
C SER A 104 30.05 20.94 28.35
N LEU A 105 29.35 21.47 27.36
CA LEU A 105 28.44 22.61 27.51
C LEU A 105 26.99 22.14 27.64
N ASP A 106 26.70 21.43 28.73
CA ASP A 106 25.32 21.13 29.10
C ASP A 106 24.73 22.20 30.03
N GLN A 107 23.41 22.16 30.21
CA GLN A 107 22.68 23.15 31.01
C GLN A 107 23.18 23.23 32.47
N SER A 108 23.56 22.10 33.07
CA SER A 108 24.14 22.05 34.42
C SER A 108 25.52 22.73 34.49
N SER A 109 26.34 22.52 33.48
CA SER A 109 27.69 23.07 33.38
C SER A 109 27.64 24.58 33.18
N VAL A 110 26.77 25.06 32.28
CA VAL A 110 26.53 26.49 32.05
C VAL A 110 26.03 27.19 33.32
N SER A 111 25.03 26.60 34.00
CA SER A 111 24.53 27.17 35.26
C SER A 111 25.58 27.22 36.36
N SER A 112 26.47 26.22 36.42
CA SER A 112 27.56 26.18 37.39
C SER A 112 28.63 27.22 37.08
N MET A 113 28.93 27.46 35.80
CA MET A 113 29.86 28.51 35.38
C MET A 113 29.36 29.91 35.72
N VAL A 114 28.08 30.21 35.50
CA VAL A 114 27.50 31.51 35.88
C VAL A 114 27.52 31.70 37.41
N LYS A 115 27.30 30.63 38.16
CA LYS A 115 27.42 30.65 39.63
C LYS A 115 28.87 30.90 40.08
N GLY A 116 29.84 30.25 39.45
CA GLY A 116 31.27 30.49 39.71
C GLY A 116 31.69 31.94 39.41
N LEU A 117 31.17 32.54 38.34
CA LEU A 117 31.39 33.97 38.05
C LEU A 117 30.84 34.89 39.15
N HIS A 118 29.67 34.57 39.70
CA HIS A 118 29.11 35.29 40.84
C HIS A 118 29.99 35.18 42.09
N GLU A 119 30.54 33.99 42.35
CA GLU A 119 31.46 33.74 43.46
C GLU A 119 32.76 34.53 43.30
N VAL A 120 33.34 34.56 42.10
CA VAL A 120 34.53 35.38 41.79
C VAL A 120 34.23 36.87 41.95
N LEU A 121 33.10 37.35 41.42
CA LEU A 121 32.69 38.75 41.55
C LEU A 121 32.48 39.16 43.01
N ALA A 122 31.90 38.29 43.84
CA ALA A 122 31.73 38.51 45.27
C ALA A 122 33.09 38.61 45.99
N THR A 123 34.05 37.75 45.63
CA THR A 123 35.41 37.78 46.18
C THR A 123 36.17 39.04 45.77
N VAL A 124 36.17 39.40 44.48
CA VAL A 124 36.75 40.67 43.99
C VAL A 124 36.12 41.87 44.68
N SER A 125 34.80 41.85 44.90
CA SER A 125 34.08 42.93 45.58
C SER A 125 34.48 43.09 47.04
N LYS A 126 34.59 41.97 47.78
CA LYS A 126 34.93 41.96 49.20
C LYS A 126 36.40 42.28 49.43
N SER A 127 37.30 41.56 48.75
CA SER A 127 38.75 41.73 48.88
C SER A 127 39.22 43.05 48.27
N GLY A 128 38.65 43.50 47.15
CA GLY A 128 38.96 44.81 46.56
C GLY A 128 38.58 45.98 47.48
N LYS A 129 37.45 45.87 48.22
CA LYS A 129 37.08 46.87 49.23
C LYS A 129 38.08 46.89 50.40
N SER A 130 38.47 45.72 50.91
CA SER A 130 39.48 45.62 51.96
C SER A 130 40.84 46.19 51.53
N LEU A 131 41.25 45.95 50.28
CA LEU A 131 42.47 46.54 49.72
C LEU A 131 42.38 48.07 49.63
N SER A 132 41.24 48.61 49.18
CA SER A 132 41.00 50.06 49.13
C SER A 132 41.00 50.69 50.54
N ASP A 133 40.41 50.03 51.53
CA ASP A 133 40.35 50.50 52.93
C ASP A 133 41.74 50.49 53.60
N LEU A 134 42.60 49.53 53.23
CA LEU A 134 43.99 49.45 53.67
C LEU A 134 44.85 50.55 53.03
N TYR A 135 44.60 50.87 51.75
CA TYR A 135 45.41 51.81 50.96
C TYR A 135 45.06 53.29 51.11
N LEU A 136 43.94 53.63 51.73
CA LEU A 136 43.66 54.99 52.21
C LEU A 136 44.69 55.52 53.23
N LYS A 137 45.73 54.73 53.56
CA LYS A 137 46.77 55.04 54.55
C LYS A 137 48.21 55.06 54.04
N SER A 138 48.52 54.65 52.80
CA SER A 138 49.89 54.69 52.26
C SER A 138 49.99 55.27 50.85
N SER A 139 50.95 56.18 50.69
CA SER A 139 51.09 57.15 49.61
C SER A 139 51.92 56.63 48.42
N GLY A 140 51.29 55.95 47.45
CA GLY A 140 51.92 55.61 46.17
C GLY A 140 50.98 55.83 44.99
N GLU A 141 51.29 56.80 44.13
CA GLU A 141 50.46 57.21 42.98
C GLU A 141 50.15 56.04 42.02
N LYS A 142 51.13 55.15 41.78
CA LYS A 142 50.97 53.97 40.92
C LYS A 142 49.99 52.93 41.49
N ILE A 143 49.92 52.77 42.82
CA ILE A 143 49.03 51.79 43.46
C ILE A 143 47.59 52.31 43.50
N GLY A 144 47.42 53.62 43.73
CA GLY A 144 46.11 54.27 43.55
C GLY A 144 45.55 54.04 42.15
N GLN A 145 46.37 54.22 41.11
CA GLN A 145 45.98 53.96 39.72
C GLN A 145 45.58 52.48 39.49
N LEU A 146 46.33 51.52 40.02
CA LEU A 146 45.99 50.09 39.90
C LEU A 146 44.72 49.72 40.68
N MET A 147 44.45 50.36 41.81
CA MET A 147 43.20 50.17 42.56
C MET A 147 41.99 50.75 41.82
N ASP A 148 42.14 51.90 41.17
CA ASP A 148 41.11 52.48 40.30
C ASP A 148 40.83 51.56 39.10
N ILE A 149 41.88 50.99 38.49
CA ILE A 149 41.77 49.99 37.41
C ILE A 149 41.08 48.72 37.92
N LEU A 150 41.41 48.23 39.12
CA LEU A 150 40.75 47.05 39.72
C LEU A 150 39.26 47.30 39.95
N GLN A 151 38.89 48.50 40.41
CA GLN A 151 37.49 48.89 40.60
C GLN A 151 36.74 49.01 39.26
N MET A 152 37.40 49.51 38.21
CA MET A 152 36.87 49.54 36.85
C MET A 152 36.66 48.11 36.30
N PHE A 153 37.64 47.21 36.45
CA PHE A 153 37.49 45.81 36.02
C PHE A 153 36.46 45.05 36.85
N LYS A 154 36.27 45.40 38.13
CA LYS A 154 35.16 44.89 38.93
C LYS A 154 33.80 45.31 38.36
N SER A 155 33.64 46.56 37.91
CA SER A 155 32.38 46.97 37.29
C SER A 155 32.19 46.31 35.92
N GLU A 156 33.25 46.18 35.11
CA GLU A 156 33.22 45.40 33.86
C GLU A 156 32.84 43.93 34.12
N LEU A 157 33.39 43.29 35.15
CA LEU A 157 33.06 41.92 35.51
C LEU A 157 31.60 41.81 35.93
N GLY A 158 31.10 42.75 36.73
CA GLY A 158 29.70 42.81 37.12
C GLY A 158 28.73 42.95 35.94
N VAL A 159 29.14 43.66 34.87
CA VAL A 159 28.38 43.72 33.61
C VAL A 159 28.45 42.37 32.89
N ALA A 160 29.64 41.80 32.72
CA ALA A 160 29.83 40.53 32.01
C ALA A 160 29.11 39.35 32.69
N VAL A 161 29.05 39.30 34.04
CA VAL A 161 28.29 38.28 34.77
C VAL A 161 26.79 38.41 34.50
N LYS A 162 26.24 39.63 34.49
CA LYS A 162 24.82 39.87 34.18
C LYS A 162 24.50 39.56 32.72
N GLU A 163 25.39 39.88 31.80
CA GLU A 163 25.25 39.51 30.38
C GLU A 163 25.25 37.98 30.22
N ALA A 164 26.19 37.27 30.84
CA ALA A 164 26.23 35.81 30.80
C ALA A 164 24.98 35.18 31.41
N GLU A 165 24.49 35.69 32.54
CA GLU A 165 23.24 35.23 33.17
C GLU A 165 22.02 35.48 32.26
N ALA A 166 21.92 36.68 31.67
CA ALA A 166 20.83 37.02 30.76
C ALA A 166 20.80 36.11 29.53
N VAL A 167 21.96 35.89 28.89
CA VAL A 167 22.08 34.98 27.73
C VAL A 167 21.76 33.54 28.12
N CYS A 168 22.14 33.10 29.33
CA CYS A 168 21.79 31.77 29.81
C CYS A 168 20.28 31.60 30.04
N GLU A 169 19.61 32.59 30.63
CA GLU A 169 18.16 32.55 30.82
C GLU A 169 17.40 32.63 29.48
N GLU A 170 17.87 33.46 28.55
CA GLU A 170 17.35 33.51 27.19
C GLU A 170 17.49 32.16 26.48
N HIS A 171 18.67 31.53 26.57
CA HIS A 171 18.91 30.21 25.99
C HIS A 171 17.97 29.13 26.57
N LYS A 172 17.69 29.16 27.88
CA LYS A 172 16.70 28.26 28.50
C LYS A 172 15.28 28.47 27.94
N LEU A 173 14.90 29.73 27.71
CA LEU A 173 13.60 30.06 27.13
C LEU A 173 13.51 29.57 25.67
N VAL A 174 14.57 29.80 24.88
CA VAL A 174 14.66 29.30 23.49
C VAL A 174 14.53 27.78 23.46
N LEU A 175 15.28 27.07 24.30
CA LEU A 175 15.20 25.60 24.42
C LEU A 175 13.77 25.11 24.69
N LYS A 176 13.11 25.73 25.67
CA LYS A 176 11.74 25.37 26.06
C LYS A 176 10.75 25.61 24.92
N GLU A 177 10.90 26.73 24.20
CA GLU A 177 10.03 27.04 23.06
C GLU A 177 10.33 26.12 21.86
N MET A 178 11.60 25.79 21.58
CA MET A 178 11.94 24.88 20.48
C MET A 178 11.40 23.46 20.73
N PHE A 179 11.46 22.96 21.97
CA PHE A 179 10.83 21.69 22.33
C PHE A 179 9.31 21.75 22.12
N ARG A 180 8.67 22.87 22.50
CA ARG A 180 7.24 23.09 22.28
C ARG A 180 6.88 23.13 20.79
N ILE A 181 7.68 23.79 19.96
CA ILE A 181 7.50 23.82 18.50
C ILE A 181 7.60 22.41 17.93
N LYS A 182 8.64 21.64 18.29
CA LYS A 182 8.80 20.24 17.87
C LYS A 182 7.56 19.41 18.19
N MET A 183 7.07 19.49 19.42
CA MET A 183 5.89 18.74 19.86
C MET A 183 4.61 19.17 19.12
N ARG A 184 4.46 20.46 18.80
CA ARG A 184 3.31 20.95 18.03
C ARG A 184 3.36 20.50 16.57
N VAL A 185 4.51 20.64 15.91
CA VAL A 185 4.71 20.25 14.50
C VAL A 185 4.48 18.75 14.32
N LEU A 186 5.02 17.93 15.23
CA LEU A 186 4.90 16.47 15.19
C LEU A 186 3.64 15.93 15.89
N GLU A 187 2.70 16.79 16.26
CA GLU A 187 1.45 16.37 16.89
C GLU A 187 0.66 15.43 15.96
N GLY A 188 0.32 14.24 16.46
CA GLY A 188 -0.39 13.22 15.68
C GLY A 188 0.49 12.43 14.72
N TRP A 189 1.82 12.57 14.78
CA TRP A 189 2.77 11.85 13.91
C TRP A 189 2.61 10.33 13.96
N ASP A 190 2.44 9.74 15.15
CA ASP A 190 2.25 8.28 15.30
C ASP A 190 1.00 7.79 14.55
N VAL A 191 -0.11 8.53 14.68
CA VAL A 191 -1.37 8.20 14.00
C VAL A 191 -1.22 8.35 12.49
N ALA A 192 -0.53 9.40 12.04
CA ALA A 192 -0.25 9.61 10.61
C ALA A 192 0.63 8.50 10.03
N LEU A 193 1.59 7.97 10.82
CA LEU A 193 2.44 6.86 10.43
C LEU A 193 1.62 5.57 10.23
N ASP A 194 0.71 5.27 11.16
CA ASP A 194 -0.18 4.11 11.06
C ASP A 194 -1.12 4.23 9.84
N GLU A 195 -1.72 5.40 9.63
CA GLU A 195 -2.59 5.66 8.48
C GLU A 195 -1.82 5.58 7.14
N PHE A 196 -0.56 6.06 7.12
CA PHE A 196 0.32 5.95 5.96
C PHE A 196 0.68 4.48 5.65
N GLN A 197 0.94 3.67 6.67
CA GLN A 197 1.18 2.24 6.48
C GLN A 197 -0.07 1.54 5.92
N MET A 198 -1.25 1.81 6.49
CA MET A 198 -2.52 1.29 5.98
C MET A 198 -2.78 1.72 4.54
N LEU A 199 -2.50 2.99 4.21
CA LEU A 199 -2.64 3.51 2.85
C LEU A 199 -1.75 2.72 1.88
N ARG A 200 -0.49 2.46 2.24
CA ARG A 200 0.45 1.67 1.42
C ARG A 200 -0.03 0.24 1.20
N GLU A 201 -0.55 -0.42 2.24
CA GLU A 201 -1.06 -1.79 2.15
C GLU A 201 -2.31 -1.87 1.27
N THR A 202 -3.25 -0.93 1.44
CA THR A 202 -4.50 -0.89 0.67
C THR A 202 -4.28 -0.47 -0.79
N SER A 203 -3.30 0.38 -1.08
CA SER A 203 -2.97 0.80 -2.45
C SER A 203 -2.44 -0.36 -3.30
N LYS A 204 -1.71 -1.32 -2.70
CA LYS A 204 -1.30 -2.54 -3.42
C LYS A 204 -2.49 -3.35 -3.93
N ILE A 205 -3.49 -3.54 -3.06
CA ILE A 205 -4.73 -4.27 -3.42
C ILE A 205 -5.48 -3.53 -4.53
N ARG A 206 -5.48 -2.20 -4.53
CA ARG A 206 -6.05 -1.39 -5.59
C ARG A 206 -5.33 -1.60 -6.93
N VAL A 207 -4.00 -1.51 -6.94
CA VAL A 207 -3.19 -1.75 -8.15
C VAL A 207 -3.48 -3.14 -8.72
N ASP A 208 -3.54 -4.15 -7.85
CA ASP A 208 -3.90 -5.52 -8.25
C ASP A 208 -5.33 -5.58 -8.83
N TYR A 209 -6.28 -4.85 -8.23
CA TYR A 209 -7.65 -4.73 -8.73
C TYR A 209 -7.69 -4.11 -10.13
N GLU A 210 -6.99 -2.98 -10.35
CA GLU A 210 -6.98 -2.28 -11.65
C GLU A 210 -6.32 -3.14 -12.74
N GLN A 211 -5.20 -3.79 -12.45
CA GLN A 211 -4.53 -4.70 -13.39
C GLN A 211 -5.41 -5.90 -13.74
N THR A 212 -6.08 -6.48 -12.74
CA THR A 212 -7.00 -7.61 -12.94
C THR A 212 -8.21 -7.19 -13.77
N LEU A 213 -8.75 -5.98 -13.54
CA LEU A 213 -9.85 -5.43 -14.32
C LEU A 213 -9.45 -5.22 -15.79
N GLN A 214 -8.27 -4.68 -16.05
CA GLN A 214 -7.74 -4.54 -17.41
C GLN A 214 -7.62 -5.90 -18.11
N ARG A 215 -7.06 -6.90 -17.42
CA ARG A 215 -6.95 -8.26 -17.95
C ARG A 215 -8.33 -8.88 -18.22
N TYR A 216 -9.29 -8.70 -17.32
CA TYR A 216 -10.66 -9.17 -17.49
C TYR A 216 -11.33 -8.54 -18.73
N ASN A 217 -11.22 -7.22 -18.87
CA ASN A 217 -11.81 -6.51 -20.02
C ASN A 217 -11.15 -6.92 -21.34
N HIS A 218 -9.82 -7.08 -21.35
CA HIS A 218 -9.10 -7.55 -22.53
C HIS A 218 -9.54 -8.97 -22.95
N CYS A 219 -9.57 -9.93 -22.02
CA CYS A 219 -10.06 -11.28 -22.31
C CYS A 219 -11.52 -11.27 -22.79
N LYS A 220 -12.36 -10.41 -22.21
CA LYS A 220 -13.76 -10.24 -22.61
C LYS A 220 -13.87 -9.73 -24.04
N GLU A 221 -13.14 -8.67 -24.37
CA GLU A 221 -13.13 -8.06 -25.70
C GLU A 221 -12.66 -9.05 -26.77
N GLU A 222 -11.53 -9.74 -26.56
CA GLU A 222 -11.03 -10.75 -27.49
C GLU A 222 -12.04 -11.90 -27.71
N THR A 223 -12.72 -12.32 -26.64
CA THR A 223 -13.73 -13.37 -26.73
C THR A 223 -14.97 -12.88 -27.48
N LEU A 224 -15.44 -11.66 -27.20
CA LEU A 224 -16.61 -11.06 -27.88
C LEU A 224 -16.34 -10.80 -29.36
N GLU A 225 -15.16 -10.29 -29.72
CA GLU A 225 -14.75 -10.13 -31.12
C GLU A 225 -14.75 -11.48 -31.86
N SER A 226 -14.36 -12.55 -31.15
CA SER A 226 -14.40 -13.91 -31.71
C SER A 226 -15.82 -14.47 -31.88
N PHE A 227 -16.84 -13.88 -31.24
CA PHE A 227 -18.26 -14.26 -31.39
C PHE A 227 -18.97 -13.54 -32.55
N GLU A 228 -18.44 -12.42 -33.05
CA GLU A 228 -19.03 -11.71 -34.20
C GLU A 228 -18.78 -12.51 -35.50
N ASP A 229 -19.61 -13.53 -35.74
CA ASP A 229 -19.64 -14.31 -36.99
C ASP A 229 -21.01 -14.94 -37.25
N SER A 230 -21.55 -14.72 -38.45
CA SER A 230 -22.82 -15.34 -38.85
C SER A 230 -22.74 -16.87 -38.87
N MET A 231 -21.57 -17.46 -39.10
CA MET A 231 -21.42 -18.93 -39.12
C MET A 231 -21.52 -19.56 -37.72
N TYR A 232 -21.13 -18.84 -36.67
CA TYR A 232 -21.20 -19.34 -35.29
C TYR A 232 -22.63 -19.29 -34.76
N ASP A 233 -23.34 -18.19 -35.00
CA ASP A 233 -24.77 -18.06 -34.71
C ASP A 233 -25.61 -19.10 -35.47
N GLU A 234 -25.29 -19.32 -36.74
CA GLU A 234 -25.92 -20.36 -37.55
C GLU A 234 -25.66 -21.76 -36.96
N SER A 235 -24.44 -22.08 -36.56
CA SER A 235 -24.10 -23.38 -35.95
C SER A 235 -24.88 -23.63 -34.63
N LEU A 236 -25.01 -22.60 -33.79
CA LEU A 236 -25.78 -22.66 -32.55
C LEU A 236 -27.27 -22.88 -32.82
N LEU A 237 -27.86 -22.12 -33.74
CA LEU A 237 -29.27 -22.24 -34.13
C LEU A 237 -29.57 -23.62 -34.74
N LEU A 238 -28.68 -24.11 -35.60
CA LEU A 238 -28.79 -25.46 -36.16
C LEU A 238 -28.71 -26.54 -35.07
N LYS A 239 -27.87 -26.35 -34.03
CA LYS A 239 -27.78 -27.27 -32.88
C LYS A 239 -29.08 -27.30 -32.08
N GLU A 240 -29.68 -26.15 -31.82
CA GLU A 240 -30.96 -26.05 -31.11
C GLU A 240 -32.07 -26.76 -31.89
N HIS A 241 -32.28 -26.40 -33.16
CA HIS A 241 -33.31 -27.02 -33.99
C HIS A 241 -33.11 -28.52 -34.23
N THR A 242 -31.86 -28.98 -34.39
CA THR A 242 -31.58 -30.43 -34.49
C THR A 242 -31.89 -31.14 -33.16
N SER A 243 -31.67 -30.51 -32.01
CA SER A 243 -32.01 -31.07 -30.70
C SER A 243 -33.53 -31.15 -30.49
N GLU A 244 -34.28 -30.13 -30.90
CA GLU A 244 -35.75 -30.14 -30.86
C GLU A 244 -36.35 -31.27 -31.71
N LEU A 245 -35.87 -31.43 -32.94
CA LEU A 245 -36.29 -32.50 -33.84
C LEU A 245 -35.90 -33.88 -33.29
N THR A 246 -34.71 -34.00 -32.69
CA THR A 246 -34.25 -35.23 -32.03
C THR A 246 -35.21 -35.63 -30.91
N ALA A 247 -35.56 -34.72 -30.00
CA ALA A 247 -36.49 -34.99 -28.90
C ALA A 247 -37.89 -35.40 -29.40
N LYS A 248 -38.36 -34.78 -30.49
CA LYS A 248 -39.63 -35.14 -31.13
C LYS A 248 -39.59 -36.55 -31.73
N MET A 249 -38.52 -36.90 -32.45
CA MET A 249 -38.33 -38.23 -33.01
C MET A 249 -38.13 -39.30 -31.94
N ASP A 250 -37.41 -39.00 -30.86
CA ASP A 250 -37.23 -39.90 -29.72
C ASP A 250 -38.58 -40.26 -29.09
N THR A 251 -39.49 -39.30 -28.99
CA THR A 251 -40.85 -39.53 -28.50
C THR A 251 -41.63 -40.48 -29.41
N MET A 252 -41.52 -40.31 -30.74
CA MET A 252 -42.17 -41.19 -31.72
C MET A 252 -41.58 -42.62 -31.70
N LEU A 253 -40.27 -42.74 -31.50
CA LEU A 253 -39.54 -43.99 -31.55
C LEU A 253 -39.43 -44.72 -30.20
N ALA A 254 -39.73 -44.05 -29.08
CA ALA A 254 -39.58 -44.58 -27.73
C ALA A 254 -40.23 -45.97 -27.52
N PRO A 255 -41.44 -46.27 -28.03
CA PRO A 255 -42.01 -47.61 -27.94
C PRO A 255 -41.15 -48.66 -28.66
N PHE A 256 -40.72 -48.37 -29.89
CA PHE A 256 -39.90 -49.26 -30.71
C PHE A 256 -38.51 -49.49 -30.10
N ILE A 257 -37.87 -48.44 -29.57
CA ILE A 257 -36.60 -48.51 -28.82
C ILE A 257 -36.77 -49.38 -27.57
N ARG A 258 -37.85 -49.16 -26.80
CA ARG A 258 -38.14 -49.98 -25.62
C ARG A 258 -38.31 -51.45 -25.99
N ILE A 259 -38.93 -51.73 -27.12
CA ILE A 259 -39.16 -53.10 -27.58
C ILE A 259 -37.85 -53.73 -28.09
N SER A 260 -37.02 -53.00 -28.83
CA SER A 260 -35.73 -53.49 -29.33
C SER A 260 -34.81 -53.96 -28.19
N HIS A 261 -34.79 -53.25 -27.06
CA HIS A 261 -34.04 -53.66 -25.86
C HIS A 261 -34.60 -54.89 -25.15
N ASN A 262 -35.90 -55.19 -25.30
CA ASN A 262 -36.59 -56.27 -24.59
C ASN A 262 -36.62 -57.60 -25.36
N ILE A 263 -36.11 -57.65 -26.59
CA ILE A 263 -36.04 -58.87 -27.40
C ILE A 263 -34.93 -59.77 -26.87
N LYS A 264 -35.30 -60.86 -26.16
CA LYS A 264 -34.36 -61.87 -25.65
C LYS A 264 -33.85 -62.77 -26.78
N GLY A 265 -32.71 -62.38 -27.37
CA GLY A 265 -32.02 -63.13 -28.41
C GLY A 265 -32.53 -62.80 -29.81
N LYS A 266 -31.69 -62.14 -30.62
CA LYS A 266 -31.99 -61.65 -31.98
C LYS A 266 -32.42 -62.74 -32.98
N GLY A 267 -32.18 -64.02 -32.63
CA GLY A 267 -32.61 -65.19 -33.41
C GLY A 267 -34.04 -65.67 -33.17
N LYS A 268 -34.80 -65.06 -32.23
CA LYS A 268 -36.18 -65.46 -31.92
C LYS A 268 -37.26 -64.54 -32.50
N ILE A 269 -36.87 -63.48 -33.21
CA ILE A 269 -37.81 -62.70 -34.03
C ILE A 269 -38.17 -63.59 -35.20
N GLY A 270 -39.39 -64.12 -35.20
CA GLY A 270 -39.85 -65.06 -36.21
C GLY A 270 -41.36 -65.20 -36.14
N GLY A 271 -42.01 -64.98 -37.27
CA GLY A 271 -43.38 -65.36 -37.53
C GLY A 271 -43.41 -66.13 -38.85
N PRO A 272 -44.35 -67.08 -39.04
CA PRO A 272 -44.43 -67.91 -40.25
C PRO A 272 -44.74 -67.12 -41.55
N SER A 273 -44.88 -65.79 -41.46
CA SER A 273 -45.31 -64.89 -42.54
C SER A 273 -44.25 -63.90 -43.02
N LEU A 274 -43.00 -63.99 -42.54
CA LEU A 274 -41.90 -63.09 -42.92
C LEU A 274 -40.81 -63.83 -43.72
N THR A 275 -40.32 -63.20 -44.76
CA THR A 275 -39.18 -63.64 -45.58
C THR A 275 -37.85 -63.44 -44.85
N ASP A 276 -36.81 -64.13 -45.32
CA ASP A 276 -35.45 -63.98 -44.76
C ASP A 276 -34.93 -62.54 -44.89
N ASP A 277 -35.31 -61.83 -45.96
CA ASP A 277 -34.93 -60.44 -46.20
C ASP A 277 -35.64 -59.47 -45.21
N GLU A 278 -36.94 -59.65 -44.97
CA GLU A 278 -37.69 -58.87 -43.96
C GLU A 278 -37.15 -59.11 -42.54
N LEU A 279 -36.77 -60.35 -42.22
CA LEU A 279 -36.13 -60.69 -40.95
C LEU A 279 -34.73 -60.07 -40.81
N ALA A 280 -33.95 -60.03 -41.89
CA ALA A 280 -32.66 -59.34 -41.92
C ALA A 280 -32.83 -57.84 -41.68
N LEU A 281 -33.86 -57.24 -42.29
CA LEU A 281 -34.20 -55.82 -42.16
C LEU A 281 -34.58 -55.44 -40.73
N ILE A 282 -35.49 -56.20 -40.11
CA ILE A 282 -35.86 -56.02 -38.70
C ILE A 282 -34.63 -56.13 -37.79
N ARG A 283 -33.79 -57.16 -37.98
CA ARG A 283 -32.59 -57.38 -37.15
C ARG A 283 -31.60 -56.23 -37.25
N LYS A 284 -31.37 -55.72 -38.46
CA LYS A 284 -30.51 -54.55 -38.72
C LYS A 284 -31.01 -53.34 -37.95
N TYR A 285 -32.28 -52.96 -38.11
CA TYR A 285 -32.78 -51.72 -37.51
C TYR A 285 -33.14 -51.82 -36.03
N THR A 286 -33.35 -53.04 -35.51
CA THR A 286 -33.39 -53.29 -34.06
C THR A 286 -32.05 -52.94 -33.40
N ILE A 287 -30.93 -53.18 -34.09
CA ILE A 287 -29.59 -52.79 -33.61
C ILE A 287 -29.45 -51.27 -33.65
N VAL A 288 -29.80 -50.66 -34.78
CA VAL A 288 -29.75 -49.20 -34.97
C VAL A 288 -30.57 -48.45 -33.91
N LEU A 289 -31.78 -48.92 -33.58
CA LEU A 289 -32.63 -48.36 -32.49
C LEU A 289 -32.01 -48.42 -31.09
N SER A 290 -30.98 -49.25 -30.89
CA SER A 290 -30.27 -49.36 -29.62
C SER A 290 -28.95 -48.56 -29.59
N GLU A 291 -28.58 -47.89 -30.69
CA GLU A 291 -27.36 -47.10 -30.77
C GLU A 291 -27.56 -45.67 -30.22
N PRO A 292 -26.57 -45.10 -29.53
CA PRO A 292 -26.64 -43.72 -29.05
C PRO A 292 -26.69 -42.68 -30.19
N ASP A 293 -26.18 -43.02 -31.38
CA ASP A 293 -26.19 -42.18 -32.58
C ASP A 293 -27.19 -42.71 -33.63
N LEU A 294 -28.43 -42.99 -33.22
CA LEU A 294 -29.48 -43.57 -34.05
C LEU A 294 -29.68 -42.86 -35.40
N TYR A 295 -29.87 -41.55 -35.39
CA TYR A 295 -30.32 -40.81 -36.58
C TYR A 295 -29.29 -40.75 -37.72
N PRO A 296 -27.99 -40.52 -37.47
CA PRO A 296 -26.95 -40.69 -38.49
C PRO A 296 -26.87 -42.12 -39.05
N ARG A 297 -27.30 -43.13 -38.29
CA ARG A 297 -27.17 -44.55 -38.65
C ARG A 297 -28.31 -45.10 -39.51
N ILE A 298 -29.45 -44.40 -39.57
CA ILE A 298 -30.64 -44.83 -40.33
C ILE A 298 -30.31 -45.04 -41.82
N GLU A 299 -29.51 -44.16 -42.43
CA GLU A 299 -29.10 -44.21 -43.85
C GLU A 299 -27.63 -44.63 -44.05
N ALA A 300 -26.94 -45.10 -43.01
CA ALA A 300 -25.55 -45.52 -43.14
C ALA A 300 -25.40 -46.77 -44.03
N ASN A 301 -24.26 -46.91 -44.71
CA ASN A 301 -23.89 -48.09 -45.50
C ASN A 301 -24.89 -48.48 -46.62
N GLY A 302 -25.47 -47.48 -47.30
CA GLY A 302 -26.37 -47.70 -48.44
C GLY A 302 -27.81 -48.06 -48.06
N SER A 303 -28.20 -47.81 -46.81
CA SER A 303 -29.56 -48.02 -46.31
C SER A 303 -30.44 -46.80 -46.58
N SER A 304 -31.77 -46.98 -46.62
CA SER A 304 -32.71 -45.87 -46.81
C SER A 304 -33.55 -45.59 -45.56
N LEU A 305 -34.11 -44.37 -45.47
CA LEU A 305 -35.13 -44.07 -44.48
C LEU A 305 -36.38 -44.96 -44.66
N GLU A 306 -36.72 -45.30 -45.89
CA GLU A 306 -37.87 -46.17 -46.18
C GLU A 306 -37.65 -47.59 -45.66
N ASP A 307 -36.42 -48.12 -45.79
CA ASP A 307 -36.01 -49.40 -45.21
C ASP A 307 -36.19 -49.41 -43.68
N PHE A 308 -35.89 -48.28 -43.03
CA PHE A 308 -36.07 -48.11 -41.59
C PHE A 308 -37.55 -48.06 -41.20
N LEU A 309 -38.37 -47.28 -41.92
CA LEU A 309 -39.81 -47.20 -41.70
C LEU A 309 -40.48 -48.56 -41.94
N GLU A 310 -40.06 -49.27 -42.98
CA GLU A 310 -40.50 -50.64 -43.27
C GLU A 310 -40.11 -51.59 -42.14
N ALA A 311 -38.89 -51.50 -41.61
CA ALA A 311 -38.46 -52.29 -40.47
C ALA A 311 -39.33 -52.04 -39.21
N LEU A 312 -39.72 -50.79 -38.93
CA LEU A 312 -40.61 -50.46 -37.81
C LEU A 312 -42.00 -51.08 -37.99
N PHE A 313 -42.52 -51.09 -39.22
CA PHE A 313 -43.80 -51.74 -39.54
C PHE A 313 -43.70 -53.28 -39.45
N LEU A 314 -42.65 -53.87 -40.04
CA LEU A 314 -42.37 -55.31 -40.01
C LEU A 314 -42.13 -55.82 -38.59
N MET A 315 -41.58 -55.00 -37.68
CA MET A 315 -41.49 -55.33 -36.25
C MET A 315 -42.88 -55.57 -35.63
N GLY A 316 -43.91 -54.89 -36.11
CA GLY A 316 -45.31 -55.12 -35.73
C GLY A 316 -45.85 -56.47 -36.17
N ILE A 317 -45.62 -56.80 -37.44
CA ILE A 317 -46.00 -58.09 -38.03
C ILE A 317 -45.24 -59.22 -37.33
N ALA A 318 -43.93 -59.05 -37.13
CA ALA A 318 -43.10 -59.98 -36.39
C ALA A 318 -43.57 -60.17 -34.95
N GLY A 319 -44.17 -59.15 -34.33
CA GLY A 319 -44.79 -59.19 -33.01
C GLY A 319 -46.11 -59.97 -32.95
N GLY A 320 -46.74 -60.27 -34.08
CA GLY A 320 -48.06 -60.89 -34.16
C GLY A 320 -49.21 -59.90 -33.92
N VAL A 321 -48.98 -58.60 -34.11
CA VAL A 321 -50.02 -57.56 -34.01
C VAL A 321 -51.05 -57.79 -35.12
N GLY A 322 -52.33 -57.92 -34.75
CA GLY A 322 -53.43 -58.18 -35.70
C GLY A 322 -53.58 -59.65 -36.16
N MET A 323 -52.78 -60.59 -35.65
CA MET A 323 -52.86 -62.01 -36.01
C MET A 323 -53.71 -62.84 -35.01
N HIS A 324 -54.21 -64.01 -35.46
CA HIS A 324 -54.89 -64.98 -34.58
C HIS A 324 -54.00 -65.41 -33.39
N GLU A 325 -54.59 -65.72 -32.23
CA GLU A 325 -53.86 -66.03 -30.98
C GLU A 325 -52.79 -67.13 -31.11
N SER A 326 -52.96 -68.08 -32.03
CA SER A 326 -51.99 -69.14 -32.31
C SER A 326 -50.72 -68.61 -32.99
N ALA A 327 -50.84 -67.65 -33.91
CA ALA A 327 -49.72 -67.00 -34.60
C ALA A 327 -49.01 -65.98 -33.69
N ALA A 328 -49.76 -65.23 -32.87
CA ALA A 328 -49.21 -64.31 -31.88
C ALA A 328 -48.41 -65.03 -30.76
N LYS A 329 -48.69 -66.32 -30.49
CA LYS A 329 -47.88 -67.14 -29.56
C LYS A 329 -46.53 -67.57 -30.15
N GLN A 330 -46.38 -67.53 -31.47
CA GLN A 330 -45.16 -67.96 -32.17
C GLN A 330 -44.15 -66.83 -32.39
N SER A 331 -44.55 -65.56 -32.19
CA SER A 331 -43.73 -64.36 -32.46
C SER A 331 -42.49 -64.16 -31.58
N GLY A 332 -42.39 -64.89 -30.46
CA GLY A 332 -41.29 -64.73 -29.50
C GLY A 332 -41.36 -63.47 -28.62
N PHE A 333 -42.35 -62.59 -28.82
CA PHE A 333 -42.58 -61.40 -27.98
C PHE A 333 -43.47 -61.71 -26.77
N SER A 334 -43.26 -60.99 -25.66
CA SER A 334 -44.16 -61.08 -24.50
C SER A 334 -45.51 -60.42 -24.81
N LYS A 335 -46.61 -60.87 -24.19
CA LYS A 335 -47.93 -60.20 -24.32
C LYS A 335 -47.87 -58.69 -24.04
N LYS A 336 -47.03 -58.27 -23.08
CA LYS A 336 -46.82 -56.85 -22.75
C LYS A 336 -46.12 -56.09 -23.89
N SER A 337 -45.11 -56.69 -24.52
CA SER A 337 -44.41 -56.10 -25.68
C SER A 337 -45.31 -56.04 -26.91
N GLN A 338 -46.18 -57.04 -27.11
CA GLN A 338 -47.17 -57.07 -28.19
C GLN A 338 -48.20 -55.94 -28.05
N ILE A 339 -48.70 -55.69 -26.83
CA ILE A 339 -49.61 -54.56 -26.55
C ILE A 339 -48.92 -53.22 -26.82
N ILE A 340 -47.67 -53.04 -26.37
CA ILE A 340 -46.91 -51.80 -26.63
C ILE A 340 -46.65 -51.62 -28.13
N LEU A 341 -46.33 -52.69 -28.87
CA LEU A 341 -46.15 -52.64 -30.33
C LEU A 341 -47.46 -52.26 -31.04
N ALA A 342 -48.58 -52.88 -30.66
CA ALA A 342 -49.88 -52.57 -31.24
C ALA A 342 -50.27 -51.10 -31.01
N GLN A 343 -50.14 -50.61 -29.77
CA GLN A 343 -50.38 -49.20 -29.44
C GLN A 343 -49.41 -48.26 -30.15
N ALA A 344 -48.15 -48.66 -30.34
CA ALA A 344 -47.19 -47.87 -31.08
C ALA A 344 -47.60 -47.74 -32.54
N LEU A 345 -47.97 -48.84 -33.21
CA LEU A 345 -48.35 -48.86 -34.63
C LEU A 345 -49.67 -48.14 -34.88
N ASP A 346 -50.66 -48.28 -34.00
CA ASP A 346 -51.95 -47.58 -34.11
C ASP A 346 -51.79 -46.05 -34.06
N ASN A 347 -50.75 -45.57 -33.38
CA ASN A 347 -50.46 -44.14 -33.20
C ASN A 347 -49.24 -43.67 -34.00
N PHE A 348 -48.59 -44.55 -34.78
CA PHE A 348 -47.35 -44.23 -35.48
C PHE A 348 -47.64 -43.46 -36.76
N ASN A 349 -47.16 -42.22 -36.82
CA ASN A 349 -47.26 -41.38 -38.01
C ASN A 349 -45.95 -41.43 -38.80
N ALA A 350 -45.89 -42.31 -39.80
CA ALA A 350 -44.71 -42.48 -40.65
C ALA A 350 -44.37 -41.20 -41.44
N ASP A 351 -45.37 -40.44 -41.88
CA ASP A 351 -45.17 -39.19 -42.63
C ASP A 351 -44.58 -38.08 -41.75
N GLU A 352 -44.99 -38.01 -40.48
CA GLU A 352 -44.44 -37.07 -39.52
C GLU A 352 -42.99 -37.42 -39.13
N LEU A 353 -42.68 -38.70 -38.91
CA LEU A 353 -41.31 -39.14 -38.69
C LEU A 353 -40.44 -38.87 -39.92
N ARG A 354 -40.94 -39.16 -41.12
CA ARG A 354 -40.24 -38.88 -42.39
C ARG A 354 -39.92 -37.40 -42.54
N SER A 355 -40.89 -36.53 -42.28
CA SER A 355 -40.73 -35.07 -42.32
C SER A 355 -39.70 -34.59 -41.28
N CYS A 356 -39.82 -35.05 -40.04
CA CYS A 356 -38.89 -34.68 -38.96
C CYS A 356 -37.46 -35.14 -39.26
N TYR A 357 -37.28 -36.39 -39.73
CA TYR A 357 -35.97 -36.94 -40.06
C TYR A 357 -35.32 -36.23 -41.24
N THR A 358 -36.09 -35.96 -42.30
CA THR A 358 -35.58 -35.25 -43.48
C THR A 358 -35.07 -33.87 -43.11
N LYS A 359 -35.87 -33.13 -42.33
CA LYS A 359 -35.47 -31.80 -41.82
C LYS A 359 -34.29 -31.89 -40.87
N TRP A 360 -34.30 -32.86 -39.95
CA TRP A 360 -33.18 -33.08 -39.02
C TRP A 360 -31.90 -33.37 -39.79
N ARG A 361 -31.95 -34.23 -40.81
CA ARG A 361 -30.81 -34.63 -41.64
C ARG A 361 -30.24 -33.43 -42.40
N GLU A 362 -31.10 -32.61 -43.01
CA GLU A 362 -30.69 -31.38 -43.69
C GLU A 362 -29.92 -30.45 -42.73
N LEU A 363 -30.50 -30.17 -41.56
CA LEU A 363 -29.88 -29.28 -40.56
C LEU A 363 -28.61 -29.89 -39.96
N HIS A 364 -28.59 -31.21 -39.73
CA HIS A 364 -27.44 -31.94 -39.20
C HIS A 364 -26.27 -31.93 -40.19
N LEU A 365 -26.51 -32.23 -41.47
CA LEU A 365 -25.48 -32.17 -42.52
C LEU A 365 -24.96 -30.74 -42.71
N ARG A 366 -25.84 -29.74 -42.66
CA ARG A 366 -25.44 -28.32 -42.72
C ARG A 366 -24.54 -27.94 -41.56
N ARG A 367 -24.88 -28.39 -40.34
CA ARG A 367 -24.05 -28.19 -39.15
C ARG A 367 -22.72 -28.94 -39.23
N GLU A 368 -22.70 -30.17 -39.74
CA GLU A 368 -21.46 -30.91 -39.98
C GLU A 368 -20.56 -30.21 -41.01
N ALA A 369 -21.14 -29.63 -42.06
CA ALA A 369 -20.38 -28.88 -43.06
C ALA A 369 -19.72 -27.64 -42.45
N ILE A 370 -20.44 -26.90 -41.60
CA ILE A 370 -19.87 -25.78 -40.83
C ILE A 370 -18.74 -26.28 -39.92
N GLY A 371 -18.95 -27.40 -39.21
CA GLY A 371 -17.93 -27.99 -38.34
C GLY A 371 -16.67 -28.52 -39.05
N LYS A 372 -16.71 -28.68 -40.38
CA LYS A 372 -15.57 -29.08 -41.22
C LYS A 372 -14.89 -27.89 -41.90
N ASP A 373 -15.46 -26.68 -41.85
CA ASP A 373 -14.84 -25.47 -42.39
C ASP A 373 -13.64 -25.09 -41.50
N GLU A 374 -12.44 -25.05 -42.07
CA GLU A 374 -11.19 -24.75 -41.34
C GLU A 374 -11.25 -23.40 -40.61
N ARG A 375 -11.92 -22.40 -41.18
CA ARG A 375 -12.06 -21.06 -40.57
C ARG A 375 -12.95 -21.12 -39.35
N PHE A 376 -14.03 -21.91 -39.41
CA PHE A 376 -14.90 -22.15 -38.26
C PHE A 376 -14.15 -22.90 -37.16
N VAL A 377 -13.41 -23.96 -37.50
CA VAL A 377 -12.64 -24.76 -36.52
C VAL A 377 -11.57 -23.92 -35.82
N GLU A 378 -10.82 -23.12 -36.59
CA GLU A 378 -9.81 -22.24 -36.01
C GLU A 378 -10.45 -21.20 -35.07
N LYS A 379 -11.58 -20.61 -35.47
CA LYS A 379 -12.30 -19.61 -34.69
C LYS A 379 -12.95 -20.21 -33.45
N ASP A 380 -13.58 -21.39 -33.54
CA ASP A 380 -14.15 -22.12 -32.40
C ASP A 380 -13.07 -22.45 -31.36
N MET A 381 -11.87 -22.87 -31.79
CA MET A 381 -10.73 -23.09 -30.89
C MET A 381 -10.28 -21.79 -30.20
N ARG A 382 -10.31 -20.65 -30.90
CA ARG A 382 -10.02 -19.34 -30.29
C ARG A 382 -11.10 -18.92 -29.30
N VAL A 383 -12.39 -19.09 -29.63
CA VAL A 383 -13.52 -18.80 -28.74
C VAL A 383 -13.46 -19.65 -27.48
N GLN A 384 -13.18 -20.96 -27.59
CA GLN A 384 -13.06 -21.84 -26.43
C GLN A 384 -11.89 -21.46 -25.53
N ARG A 385 -10.73 -21.12 -26.13
CA ARG A 385 -9.57 -20.64 -25.37
C ARG A 385 -9.85 -19.30 -24.69
N GLY A 386 -10.39 -18.34 -25.43
CA GLY A 386 -10.76 -17.01 -24.93
C GLY A 386 -11.79 -17.12 -23.80
N SER A 387 -12.83 -17.94 -23.98
CA SER A 387 -13.86 -18.19 -22.95
C SER A 387 -13.27 -18.81 -21.68
N ALA A 388 -12.34 -19.75 -21.79
CA ALA A 388 -11.66 -20.33 -20.64
C ALA A 388 -10.80 -19.28 -19.90
N MET A 389 -10.01 -18.50 -20.64
CA MET A 389 -9.20 -17.41 -20.08
C MET A 389 -10.06 -16.30 -19.45
N TRP A 390 -11.19 -15.97 -20.08
CA TRP A 390 -12.14 -15.00 -19.57
C TRP A 390 -12.81 -15.51 -18.29
N LEU A 391 -13.17 -16.79 -18.21
CA LEU A 391 -13.72 -17.40 -16.99
C LEU A 391 -12.71 -17.42 -15.84
N GLU A 392 -11.43 -17.70 -16.12
CA GLU A 392 -10.36 -17.60 -15.12
C GLU A 392 -10.16 -16.15 -14.65
N ALA A 393 -10.10 -15.20 -15.59
CA ALA A 393 -10.01 -13.78 -15.27
C ALA A 393 -11.24 -13.30 -14.48
N ALA A 394 -12.43 -13.82 -14.75
CA ALA A 394 -13.66 -13.49 -14.02
C ALA A 394 -13.62 -13.99 -12.57
N LYS A 395 -13.08 -15.19 -12.32
CA LYS A 395 -12.90 -15.73 -10.97
C LYS A 395 -11.89 -14.89 -10.17
N GLU A 396 -10.79 -14.52 -10.79
CA GLU A 396 -9.79 -13.66 -10.16
C GLU A 396 -10.33 -12.26 -9.90
N MET A 397 -11.09 -11.71 -10.86
CA MET A 397 -11.77 -10.41 -10.71
C MET A 397 -12.78 -10.42 -9.56
N ASP A 398 -13.57 -11.49 -9.40
CA ASP A 398 -14.50 -11.64 -8.28
C ASP A 398 -13.75 -11.69 -6.92
N ARG A 399 -12.63 -12.42 -6.86
CA ARG A 399 -11.78 -12.51 -5.67
C ARG A 399 -11.21 -11.13 -5.28
N ILE A 400 -10.53 -10.46 -6.21
CA ILE A 400 -9.88 -9.18 -5.96
C ILE A 400 -10.90 -8.05 -5.74
N SER A 401 -12.06 -8.10 -6.40
CA SER A 401 -13.13 -7.13 -6.19
C SER A 401 -13.73 -7.22 -4.79
N LYS A 402 -13.90 -8.42 -4.24
CA LYS A 402 -14.35 -8.59 -2.85
C LYS A 402 -13.32 -8.07 -1.86
N GLU A 403 -12.05 -8.33 -2.13
CA GLU A 403 -10.95 -7.83 -1.32
C GLU A 403 -10.87 -6.29 -1.36
N TRP A 404 -10.97 -5.69 -2.55
CA TRP A 404 -11.02 -4.25 -2.73
C TRP A 404 -12.24 -3.61 -2.05
N GLN A 405 -13.45 -4.16 -2.24
CA GLN A 405 -14.66 -3.65 -1.58
C GLN A 405 -14.54 -3.64 -0.05
N ARG A 406 -13.82 -4.61 0.52
CA ARG A 406 -13.56 -4.67 1.96
C ARG A 406 -12.61 -3.56 2.43
N VAL A 407 -11.59 -3.22 1.64
CA VAL A 407 -10.53 -2.28 2.05
C VAL A 407 -10.69 -0.85 1.50
N ALA A 408 -11.50 -0.65 0.47
CA ALA A 408 -11.71 0.67 -0.17
C ALA A 408 -12.17 1.76 0.82
N PRO A 409 -13.09 1.51 1.78
CA PRO A 409 -13.45 2.53 2.77
C PRO A 409 -12.28 2.92 3.68
N ILE A 410 -11.38 1.97 3.98
CA ILE A 410 -10.18 2.22 4.78
C ILE A 410 -9.21 3.06 3.96
N HIS A 411 -8.97 2.67 2.71
CA HIS A 411 -8.11 3.39 1.78
C HIS A 411 -8.51 4.87 1.64
N ILE A 412 -9.79 5.15 1.36
CA ILE A 412 -10.32 6.52 1.24
C ILE A 412 -10.10 7.30 2.55
N ARG A 413 -10.44 6.70 3.70
CA ARG A 413 -10.24 7.33 5.00
C ARG A 413 -8.77 7.66 5.27
N CYS A 414 -7.86 6.72 5.02
CA CYS A 414 -6.42 6.90 5.20
C CYS A 414 -5.91 8.04 4.30
N LEU A 415 -6.36 8.09 3.04
CA LEU A 415 -6.00 9.13 2.08
C LEU A 415 -6.44 10.52 2.55
N GLU A 416 -7.70 10.66 3.00
CA GLU A 416 -8.22 11.92 3.55
C GLU A 416 -7.51 12.36 4.83
N ASN A 417 -7.23 11.41 5.74
CA ASN A 417 -6.53 11.69 7.00
C ASN A 417 -5.08 12.10 6.75
N PHE A 418 -4.39 11.44 5.81
CA PHE A 418 -3.05 11.83 5.40
C PHE A 418 -3.04 13.24 4.80
N GLY A 419 -3.99 13.56 3.92
CA GLY A 419 -4.13 14.91 3.37
C GLY A 419 -4.33 15.99 4.43
N LYS A 420 -5.19 15.73 5.43
CA LYS A 420 -5.39 16.63 6.58
C LYS A 420 -4.12 16.79 7.41
N TYR A 421 -3.41 15.68 7.65
CA TYR A 421 -2.15 15.69 8.41
C TYR A 421 -1.07 16.49 7.68
N GLN A 422 -0.90 16.25 6.38
CA GLN A 422 0.01 17.01 5.52
C GLN A 422 -0.29 18.50 5.59
N MET A 423 -1.54 18.91 5.40
CA MET A 423 -1.93 20.33 5.50
C MET A 423 -1.63 20.91 6.89
N SER A 424 -1.93 20.17 7.96
CA SER A 424 -1.63 20.59 9.34
C SER A 424 -0.12 20.80 9.55
N VAL A 425 0.72 19.85 9.16
CA VAL A 425 2.18 19.96 9.27
C VAL A 425 2.70 21.13 8.44
N CYS A 426 2.23 21.28 7.20
CA CYS A 426 2.63 22.39 6.33
C CYS A 426 2.32 23.75 6.97
N CYS A 427 1.11 23.93 7.50
CA CYS A 427 0.72 25.15 8.22
C CYS A 427 1.59 25.38 9.46
N LYS A 428 1.79 24.36 10.29
CA LYS A 428 2.60 24.48 11.52
C LYS A 428 4.07 24.78 11.22
N CYS A 429 4.66 24.16 10.21
CA CYS A 429 6.02 24.48 9.78
C CYS A 429 6.12 25.93 9.26
N GLN A 430 5.13 26.40 8.50
CA GLN A 430 5.12 27.76 8.00
C GLN A 430 4.93 28.80 9.12
N GLU A 431 4.05 28.52 10.09
CA GLU A 431 3.76 29.40 11.22
C GLU A 431 4.89 29.45 12.25
N GLU A 432 5.45 28.29 12.62
CA GLU A 432 6.40 28.17 13.73
C GLU A 432 7.87 28.27 13.28
N LEU A 433 8.17 27.82 12.06
CA LEU A 433 9.53 27.77 11.51
C LEU A 433 9.74 28.73 10.33
N GLY A 434 8.66 29.25 9.72
CA GLY A 434 8.74 30.12 8.55
C GLY A 434 9.04 29.37 7.24
N ILE A 435 8.91 28.04 7.24
CA ILE A 435 9.34 27.17 6.14
C ILE A 435 8.14 26.47 5.51
N ALA A 436 8.07 26.52 4.17
CA ALA A 436 7.09 25.78 3.41
C ALA A 436 7.58 24.34 3.19
N VAL A 437 6.91 23.37 3.81
CA VAL A 437 7.16 21.94 3.66
C VAL A 437 6.05 21.32 2.82
N GLU A 438 6.36 20.28 2.04
CA GLU A 438 5.37 19.40 1.41
C GLU A 438 5.75 17.95 1.73
N LEU A 439 4.83 17.18 2.32
CA LEU A 439 5.08 15.77 2.60
C LEU A 439 5.01 14.95 1.32
N GLU A 440 6.04 14.14 1.08
CA GLU A 440 6.03 13.20 -0.04
C GLU A 440 5.11 12.02 0.26
N MET A 441 4.35 11.64 -0.77
CA MET A 441 3.55 10.42 -0.78
C MET A 441 4.28 9.30 -1.52
N PRO A 442 3.98 8.03 -1.23
CA PRO A 442 4.50 6.93 -2.03
C PRO A 442 4.03 7.11 -3.47
N GLU A 443 4.88 6.76 -4.44
CA GLU A 443 4.56 6.88 -5.87
C GLU A 443 3.25 6.17 -6.23
N GLU A 444 2.96 5.05 -5.55
CA GLU A 444 1.76 4.25 -5.76
C GLU A 444 0.45 4.98 -5.39
N VAL A 445 0.53 6.08 -4.63
CA VAL A 445 -0.61 6.85 -4.13
C VAL A 445 -0.60 8.30 -4.63
N LEU A 446 0.51 8.73 -5.24
CA LEU A 446 0.76 10.12 -5.65
C LEU A 446 -0.24 10.57 -6.73
N VAL A 447 -0.57 9.69 -7.66
CA VAL A 447 -1.55 9.94 -8.74
C VAL A 447 -2.96 10.16 -8.17
N GLU A 448 -3.31 9.46 -7.09
CA GLU A 448 -4.64 9.45 -6.49
C GLU A 448 -4.84 10.67 -5.59
N TYR A 449 -3.82 11.05 -4.83
CA TYR A 449 -3.83 12.26 -4.03
C TYR A 449 -3.99 13.51 -4.89
N GLU A 450 -3.32 13.56 -6.04
CA GLU A 450 -3.44 14.69 -6.96
C GLU A 450 -4.84 14.79 -7.59
N GLN A 451 -5.49 13.65 -7.90
CA GLN A 451 -6.81 13.63 -8.54
C GLN A 451 -7.99 13.74 -7.56
N GLU A 452 -7.91 13.15 -6.37
CA GLU A 452 -9.05 13.02 -5.45
C GLU A 452 -9.02 14.02 -4.28
N VAL A 453 -7.83 14.53 -3.93
CA VAL A 453 -7.66 15.38 -2.73
C VAL A 453 -7.15 16.79 -3.08
N LYS A 454 -6.21 16.97 -4.00
CA LYS A 454 -5.74 18.33 -4.37
C LYS A 454 -6.77 19.16 -5.12
N ASP A 455 -7.69 18.52 -5.85
CA ASP A 455 -8.76 19.18 -6.62
C ASP A 455 -10.02 19.53 -5.77
N ARG A 456 -10.08 19.06 -4.52
CA ARG A 456 -11.15 19.34 -3.54
C ARG A 456 -10.70 20.34 -2.49
#